data_AF-A0A8F5VQI4-F1
#
_entry.id   AF-A0A8F5VQI4-F1
#
_cell.length_a   1.000
_cell.length_b   1.000
_cell.length_c   1.000
_cell.angle_alpha   90.00
_cell.angle_beta   90.00
_cell.angle_gamma   90.00
#
_symmetry.space_group_name_H-M   'P 1'
#
loop_
_entity.id
_entity.type
_entity.pdbx_description
1 polymer ?
#
loop_
_entity_poly.entity_id
_entity_poly.type
_entity_poly.pdbx_seq_one_letter_code
_entity_poly.pdbx_strand_id
1 'polypeptide(L)' 'MEACSMMNYFRNVSIGVIVIGLFILSWGIVWLGNDLGFWHFTFPFWPVIVILTGITILLYELKKSVRED' A
#
# COMPACT_ATOMS: atom_id res chain seq x y z
N MET A 1 7.60 17.90 -27.93
CA MET A 1 7.36 18.48 -26.59
C MET A 1 6.42 17.58 -25.75
N GLU A 2 6.52 16.26 -25.87
CA GLU A 2 5.54 15.33 -25.23
C GLU A 2 6.16 14.51 -24.08
N ALA A 3 7.48 14.24 -24.12
CA ALA A 3 8.17 13.48 -23.07
C ALA A 3 8.19 14.17 -21.69
N CYS A 4 8.19 15.51 -21.66
CA CYS A 4 8.23 16.28 -20.40
C CYS A 4 6.88 16.28 -19.65
N SER A 5 5.76 16.05 -20.37
CA SER A 5 4.43 15.94 -19.77
C SER A 5 4.22 14.58 -19.12
N MET A 6 4.68 13.50 -19.77
CA MET A 6 4.56 12.13 -19.26
C MET A 6 5.35 11.92 -17.95
N MET A 7 6.54 12.51 -17.81
CA MET A 7 7.33 12.45 -16.57
C MET A 7 6.65 13.15 -15.38
N ASN A 8 5.91 14.24 -15.61
CA ASN A 8 5.18 14.92 -14.54
C ASN A 8 3.89 14.20 -14.16
N TYR A 9 3.27 13.46 -15.09
CA TYR A 9 2.10 12.62 -14.81
C TYR A 9 2.46 11.45 -13.87
N PHE A 10 3.61 10.82 -14.10
CA PHE A 10 4.15 9.78 -13.20
C PHE A 10 4.64 10.32 -11.85
N ARG A 11 5.00 11.60 -11.76
CA ARG A 11 5.42 12.21 -10.48
C ARG A 11 4.24 12.43 -9.52
N ASN A 12 3.03 12.54 -10.06
CA ASN A 12 1.78 12.61 -9.29
C ASN A 12 1.10 11.25 -9.18
N VAL A 13 1.87 10.15 -9.12
CA VAL A 13 1.29 8.91 -8.60
C VAL A 13 0.92 9.20 -7.15
N SER A 14 -0.38 9.43 -6.94
CA SER A 14 -0.93 9.73 -5.62
C SER A 14 -0.49 8.63 -4.67
N ILE A 15 -0.05 8.99 -3.48
CA ILE A 15 0.35 8.06 -2.43
C ILE A 15 -0.71 6.96 -2.24
N GLY A 16 -1.99 7.29 -2.42
CA GLY A 16 -3.08 6.31 -2.43
C GLY A 16 -2.96 5.22 -3.50
N VAL A 17 -2.52 5.55 -4.72
CA VAL A 17 -2.30 4.58 -5.81
C VAL A 17 -1.13 3.66 -5.49
N ILE A 18 -0.05 4.18 -4.89
CA ILE A 18 1.10 3.36 -4.44
C ILE A 18 0.66 2.40 -3.35
N VAL A 19 -0.11 2.89 -2.36
CA VAL A 19 -0.62 2.08 -1.26
C VAL A 19 -1.58 1.00 -1.76
N ILE A 20 -2.49 1.31 -2.68
CA ILE A 20 -3.41 0.34 -3.29
C ILE A 20 -2.64 -0.70 -4.11
N GLY A 21 -1.64 -0.28 -4.89
CA GLY A 21 -0.79 -1.19 -5.65
C GLY A 21 -0.03 -2.17 -4.74
N LEU A 22 0.57 -1.66 -3.66
CA LEU A 22 1.22 -2.49 -2.66
C LEU A 22 0.24 -3.44 -1.96
N PHE A 23 -0.96 -2.98 -1.64
CA PHE A 23 -2.02 -3.82 -1.05
C PHE A 23 -2.38 -5.00 -1.96
N ILE A 24 -2.63 -4.75 -3.24
CA ILE A 24 -3.00 -5.79 -4.21
C ILE A 24 -1.84 -6.78 -4.41
N LEU A 25 -0.60 -6.30 -4.48
CA LEU A 25 0.57 -7.15 -4.62
C LEU A 25 0.81 -8.01 -3.37
N SER A 26 0.75 -7.43 -2.17
CA SER A 26 0.87 -8.18 -0.92
C SER A 26 -0.24 -9.21 -0.78
N TRP A 27 -1.47 -8.87 -1.18
CA TRP A 27 -2.60 -9.79 -1.21
C TRP A 27 -2.35 -10.96 -2.18
N GLY A 28 -1.94 -10.66 -3.42
CA GLY A 28 -1.68 -11.67 -4.44
C GLY A 28 -0.55 -12.64 -4.08
N ILE A 29 0.54 -12.15 -3.49
CA ILE A 29 1.69 -12.99 -3.09
C ILE A 29 1.30 -13.96 -1.97
N VAL A 30 0.46 -13.53 -1.02
CA VAL A 30 0.00 -14.38 0.08
C VAL A 30 -0.88 -15.52 -0.45
N TRP A 31 -1.82 -15.21 -1.35
CA TRP A 31 -2.66 -16.23 -2.00
C TRP A 31 -1.84 -17.18 -2.88
N LEU A 32 -0.94 -16.63 -3.70
CA LEU A 32 -0.08 -17.43 -4.58
C LEU A 32 0.83 -18.37 -3.78
N GLY A 33 1.42 -17.90 -2.68
CA GLY A 33 2.25 -18.74 -1.83
C GLY A 33 1.46 -19.80 -1.06
N ASN A 34 0.19 -19.53 -0.73
CA ASN A 34 -0.71 -20.53 -0.16
C ASN A 34 -1.09 -21.60 -1.19
N ASP A 35 -1.41 -21.21 -2.43
CA ASP A 35 -1.73 -22.15 -3.52
C ASP A 35 -0.53 -23.00 -3.95
N LEU A 36 0.68 -22.43 -3.90
CA LEU A 36 1.93 -23.15 -4.16
C LEU A 36 2.38 -24.02 -2.97
N GLY A 37 1.67 -23.98 -1.85
CA GLY A 37 1.97 -24.78 -0.65
C GLY A 37 3.21 -24.33 0.12
N PHE A 38 3.73 -23.12 -0.15
CA PHE A 38 4.87 -22.57 0.60
C PHE A 38 4.53 -22.26 2.06
N TRP A 39 3.26 -21.98 2.34
CA TRP A 39 2.77 -21.72 3.70
C TRP A 39 1.34 -22.26 3.84
N HIS A 40 1.09 -23.07 4.88
CA HIS A 40 -0.24 -23.54 5.27
C HIS A 40 -0.94 -22.51 6.19
N PHE A 41 -1.08 -21.26 5.75
CA PHE A 41 -1.76 -20.24 6.54
C PHE A 41 -3.27 -20.29 6.29
N THR A 42 -3.99 -21.06 7.12
CA THR A 42 -5.47 -21.08 7.13
C THR A 42 -6.10 -19.72 7.50
N PHE A 43 -5.32 -18.82 8.13
CA PHE A 43 -5.81 -17.52 8.56
C PHE A 43 -5.02 -16.38 7.88
N PRO A 44 -5.65 -15.56 7.01
CA PRO A 44 -4.97 -14.46 6.35
C PRO A 44 -4.85 -13.29 7.33
N PHE A 45 -3.84 -13.31 8.20
CA PHE A 45 -3.55 -12.22 9.15
C PHE A 45 -2.86 -11.01 8.48
N TRP A 46 -2.22 -11.24 7.33
CA TRP A 46 -1.56 -10.22 6.51
C TRP A 46 -2.42 -9.00 6.13
N PRO A 47 -3.65 -9.13 5.60
CA PRO A 47 -4.53 -7.97 5.35
C PRO A 47 -4.75 -7.12 6.60
N VAL A 48 -4.87 -7.75 7.77
CA VAL A 48 -5.08 -7.04 9.04
C VAL A 48 -3.85 -6.19 9.39
N ILE A 49 -2.64 -6.73 9.23
CA ILE A 49 -1.40 -5.99 9.47
C ILE A 49 -1.25 -4.83 8.48
N VAL A 50 -1.56 -5.04 7.20
CA VAL A 50 -1.47 -3.97 6.19
C VAL A 50 -2.46 -2.85 6.47
N ILE A 51 -3.71 -3.18 6.84
CA ILE A 51 -4.72 -2.19 7.22
C ILE A 51 -4.28 -1.42 8.47
N LEU A 52 -3.81 -2.12 9.52
CA LEU A 52 -3.31 -1.48 10.73
C LEU A 52 -2.12 -0.55 10.46
N THR A 53 -1.20 -0.97 9.59
CA THR A 53 -0.04 -0.16 9.20
C THR A 53 -0.46 1.08 8.42
N GLY A 54 -1.38 0.93 7.45
CA GLY A 54 -1.94 2.04 6.70
C GLY A 54 -2.67 3.06 7.59
N ILE A 55 -3.48 2.59 8.55
CA ILE A 55 -4.17 3.46 9.53
C ILE A 55 -3.15 4.17 10.43
N THR A 56 -2.11 3.48 10.89
CA THR A 56 -1.07 4.07 11.76
C THR A 56 -0.33 5.20 11.06
N ILE A 57 0.03 5.01 9.79
CA ILE A 57 0.67 6.05 8.97
C ILE A 57 -0.28 7.23 8.75
N LEU A 58 -1.55 6.97 8.44
CA LEU A 58 -2.55 8.02 8.24
C LEU A 58 -2.75 8.85 9.52
N LEU A 59 -2.87 8.20 10.68
CA LEU A 59 -2.99 8.86 11.97
C LEU A 59 -1.72 9.63 12.34
N TYR A 60 -0.54 9.10 11.98
CA TYR A 60 0.73 9.78 12.20
C TYR A 60 0.83 11.07 11.38
N GLU A 61 0.49 11.02 10.09
CA GLU A 61 0.45 12.20 9.21
C GLU A 61 -0.63 13.21 9.65
N LEU A 62 -1.83 12.75 10.01
CA LEU A 62 -2.89 13.62 10.55
C LEU A 62 -2.46 14.32 11.83
N LYS A 63 -1.86 13.58 12.77
CA LYS A 63 -1.35 14.16 14.03
C LYS A 63 -0.22 15.15 13.78
N LYS A 64 0.60 14.92 12.76
CA LYS A 64 1.66 15.85 12.35
C LYS A 64 1.07 17.14 11.78
N SER A 65 0.10 17.05 10.87
CA SER A 65 -0.61 18.22 10.34
C SER A 65 -1.29 19.06 11.42
N VAL A 66 -1.95 18.44 12.40
CA VAL A 66 -2.63 19.14 13.51
C VAL A 66 -1.65 19.88 14.43
N ARG A 67 -0.36 19.53 14.42
CA ARG A 67 0.65 20.15 15.30
C ARG A 67 1.39 21.32 14.66
N GLU A 68 1.18 21.56 13.37
CA GLU A 68 1.74 22.70 12.63
C GLU A 68 0.76 23.89 12.53
N ASP A 69 -0.41 23.81 13.17
CA ASP A 69 -1.32 24.92 13.48
C ASP A 69 -1.04 25.50 14.89
#